data_AF-A0A961H918-F1
#
_entry.id   AF-A0A961H918-F1
#
_cell.length_a   1.000
_cell.length_b   1.000
_cell.length_c   1.000
_cell.angle_alpha   90.00
_cell.angle_beta   90.00
_cell.angle_gamma   90.00
#
_symmetry.space_group_name_H-M   'P 1'
#
loop_
_entity.id
_entity.type
_entity.pdbx_description
1 polymer ?
#
loop_
_entity_poly.entity_id
_entity_poly.type
_entity_poly.pdbx_seq_one_letter_code
_entity_poly.pdbx_strand_id
1 'polypeptide(L)'
;MSSPVSEITSARVGRTATAARAATTVLIAGRHAARAAVGPIVHRGLLSRPDWSPTAAREARRAFTELGPTYVKLAQLIASSPGLFPEVLSDELRTLLDRVPPLAPVDVDNVIRRELGGAPGDVFGRFDPVPLASASIAQVHAATLHDGTDVVVKVQRRGIRARLAADLSILAGAAHLLERRSARARMANPVAVVEDFSATLAHELNFVLEAQAMERFADNLKTFGENSGVRVPAVHWRFTTPRVLTMEQIHGHSIDDTEALRATGFDLAELLKRGVRAWMEAALHHGFFHGDVHAGNLMVDTAGNVVFLDFGIVGQLDDRTKAIIRNGLPALLIDGDFVEVAKSIYDLGAVLKPVDLDQASADIAEIVEPILAKPLSEISYGQVLIDIVRIGTRYEVRLPRELVLVAKQLLYFERYAKLMAPDWNILDDPELIGFLFESVHAERPAS
;
A
#
# COMPACT_ATOMS: atom_id res chain seq x y z
N MET A 1 -23.41 7.13 -12.62
CA MET A 1 -21.98 6.92 -12.95
C MET A 1 -21.70 5.44 -12.80
N SER A 2 -21.13 4.79 -13.82
CA SER A 2 -20.79 3.37 -13.79
C SER A 2 -19.64 3.14 -12.79
N SER A 3 -19.67 2.06 -11.99
CA SER A 3 -18.60 1.75 -11.04
C SER A 3 -17.26 1.55 -11.76
N PRO A 4 -16.10 1.97 -11.20
CA PRO A 4 -14.77 1.72 -11.78
C PRO A 4 -14.51 0.25 -12.15
N VAL A 5 -15.10 -0.67 -11.37
CA VAL A 5 -15.07 -2.12 -11.62
C VAL A 5 -15.83 -2.48 -12.91
N SER A 6 -16.97 -1.82 -13.15
CA SER A 6 -17.77 -2.00 -14.36
C SER A 6 -17.04 -1.48 -15.61
N GLU A 7 -16.22 -0.44 -15.50
CA GLU A 7 -15.43 0.05 -16.65
C GLU A 7 -14.32 -0.91 -17.06
N ILE A 8 -13.66 -1.57 -16.11
CA ILE A 8 -12.62 -2.56 -16.41
C ILE A 8 -13.22 -3.84 -16.98
N THR A 9 -14.31 -4.33 -16.37
CA THR A 9 -15.01 -5.52 -16.87
C THR A 9 -15.74 -5.25 -18.20
N SER A 10 -16.14 -3.99 -18.48
CA SER A 10 -16.71 -3.58 -19.76
C SER A 10 -15.69 -3.36 -20.88
N ALA A 11 -14.39 -3.30 -20.57
CA ALA A 11 -13.36 -3.22 -21.58
C ALA A 11 -13.54 -4.43 -22.49
N ARG A 12 -14.05 -4.20 -23.72
CA ARG A 12 -14.33 -5.25 -24.70
C ARG A 12 -13.02 -5.94 -25.07
N VAL A 13 -12.64 -6.96 -24.30
CA VAL A 13 -11.61 -7.90 -24.70
C VAL A 13 -12.28 -8.88 -25.65
N GLY A 14 -11.75 -9.04 -26.86
CA GLY A 14 -12.24 -10.05 -27.78
C GLY A 14 -12.21 -11.42 -27.11
N ARG A 15 -13.30 -12.20 -27.22
CA ARG A 15 -13.42 -13.54 -26.60
C ARG A 15 -12.20 -14.43 -26.88
N THR A 16 -11.60 -14.28 -28.05
CA THR A 16 -10.37 -14.98 -28.48
C THR A 16 -9.14 -14.59 -27.65
N ALA A 17 -8.96 -13.31 -27.33
CA ALA A 17 -7.84 -12.83 -26.51
C ALA A 17 -7.97 -13.27 -25.05
N THR A 18 -9.18 -13.25 -24.49
CA THR A 18 -9.43 -13.79 -23.13
C THR A 18 -9.20 -15.30 -23.08
N ALA A 19 -9.63 -16.05 -24.10
CA ALA A 19 -9.40 -17.50 -24.18
C ALA A 19 -7.92 -17.86 -24.31
N ALA A 20 -7.18 -17.16 -25.17
CA ALA A 20 -5.74 -17.33 -25.30
C ALA A 20 -5.03 -17.04 -23.97
N ARG A 21 -5.41 -15.94 -23.30
CA ARG A 21 -4.86 -15.58 -21.99
C ARG A 21 -5.17 -16.64 -20.92
N ALA A 22 -6.40 -17.16 -20.88
CA ALA A 22 -6.79 -18.22 -19.96
C ALA A 22 -5.96 -19.49 -20.18
N ALA A 23 -5.74 -19.88 -21.44
CA ALA A 23 -4.88 -21.02 -21.77
C ALA A 23 -3.44 -20.82 -21.28
N THR A 24 -2.86 -19.63 -21.49
CA THR A 24 -1.53 -19.28 -20.95
C THR A 24 -1.52 -19.35 -19.41
N THR A 25 -2.55 -18.80 -18.75
CA THR A 25 -2.65 -18.85 -17.29
C THR A 25 -2.69 -20.28 -16.77
N VAL A 26 -3.53 -21.13 -17.36
CA VAL A 26 -3.65 -22.55 -16.98
C VAL A 26 -2.34 -23.29 -17.22
N LEU A 27 -1.66 -23.05 -18.34
CA LEU A 27 -0.40 -23.70 -18.66
C LEU A 27 0.71 -23.33 -17.67
N ILE A 28 0.89 -22.04 -17.38
CA ILE A 28 1.90 -21.56 -16.43
C ILE A 28 1.58 -22.09 -15.03
N ALA A 29 0.34 -21.93 -14.57
CA ALA A 29 -0.09 -22.42 -13.26
C ALA A 29 0.10 -23.94 -13.13
N GLY A 30 -0.29 -24.72 -14.15
CA GLY A 30 -0.13 -26.17 -14.18
C GLY A 30 1.33 -26.60 -14.12
N ARG A 31 2.22 -25.93 -14.87
CA ARG A 31 3.67 -26.22 -14.87
C ARG A 31 4.29 -25.97 -13.50
N HIS A 32 3.94 -24.87 -12.85
CA HIS A 32 4.46 -24.55 -11.50
C HIS A 32 3.85 -25.44 -10.42
N ALA A 33 2.57 -25.80 -10.52
CA ALA A 33 1.93 -26.77 -9.64
C ALA A 33 2.60 -28.16 -9.73
N ALA A 34 2.92 -28.62 -10.95
CA ALA A 34 3.66 -29.86 -11.15
C ALA A 34 5.05 -29.83 -10.50
N ARG A 35 5.78 -28.72 -10.62
CA ARG A 35 7.09 -28.53 -9.95
C ARG A 35 6.98 -28.50 -8.42
N ALA A 36 5.93 -27.88 -7.89
CA ALA A 36 5.66 -27.87 -6.46
C ALA A 36 5.40 -29.27 -5.89
N ALA A 37 4.78 -30.16 -6.69
CA ALA A 37 4.47 -31.54 -6.31
C ALA A 37 5.69 -32.50 -6.30
N VAL A 38 6.82 -32.11 -6.90
CA VAL A 38 8.06 -32.93 -6.99
C VAL A 38 9.00 -32.71 -5.78
N GLY A 39 8.58 -31.93 -4.76
CA GLY A 39 9.34 -31.74 -3.52
C GLY A 39 9.37 -33.00 -2.63
N PRO A 40 10.30 -33.11 -1.65
CA PRO A 40 10.37 -34.27 -0.78
C PRO A 40 9.06 -34.45 -0.01
N ILE A 41 8.45 -35.63 -0.14
CA ILE A 41 7.21 -36.02 0.54
C ILE A 41 7.52 -36.15 2.03
N VAL A 42 7.27 -35.10 2.81
CA VAL A 42 7.28 -35.18 4.26
C VAL A 42 5.90 -35.62 4.72
N HIS A 43 5.79 -36.88 5.13
CA HIS A 43 4.62 -37.40 5.85
C HIS A 43 4.39 -36.57 7.12
N ARG A 44 3.25 -35.85 7.22
CA ARG A 44 2.71 -35.42 8.52
C ARG A 44 1.19 -35.42 8.54
N GLY A 45 0.68 -35.79 9.71
CA GLY A 45 -0.67 -36.26 9.99
C GLY A 45 -1.82 -35.33 9.60
N LEU A 46 -2.96 -35.98 9.32
CA LEU A 46 -4.28 -35.36 9.25
C LEU A 46 -4.54 -34.52 10.52
N LEU A 47 -5.14 -33.34 10.32
CA LEU A 47 -5.53 -32.32 11.32
C LEU A 47 -4.52 -31.18 11.52
N SER A 48 -4.29 -30.36 10.49
CA SER A 48 -3.96 -28.92 10.58
C SER A 48 -4.01 -28.27 9.18
N ARG A 49 -3.93 -26.94 9.10
CA ARG A 49 -4.11 -26.06 7.91
C ARG A 49 -3.42 -26.59 6.63
N PRO A 50 -3.85 -26.23 5.40
CA PRO A 50 -3.14 -26.65 4.18
C PRO A 50 -1.76 -25.98 4.19
N ASP A 51 -0.76 -26.71 4.66
CA ASP A 51 0.61 -26.21 4.78
C ASP A 51 1.18 -26.02 3.39
N TRP A 52 1.36 -24.75 3.01
CA TRP A 52 2.18 -24.39 1.86
C TRP A 52 3.60 -24.84 2.17
N SER A 53 4.14 -25.77 1.38
CA SER A 53 5.56 -26.08 1.46
C SER A 53 6.36 -24.86 0.96
N PRO A 54 7.57 -24.61 1.47
CA PRO A 54 8.45 -23.57 0.94
C PRO A 54 8.68 -23.70 -0.58
N THR A 55 8.66 -24.93 -1.10
CA THR A 55 8.74 -25.19 -2.55
C THR A 55 7.48 -24.73 -3.28
N ALA A 56 6.29 -25.02 -2.75
CA ALA A 56 5.03 -24.55 -3.33
C ALA A 56 4.95 -23.02 -3.33
N ALA A 57 5.37 -22.37 -2.24
CA ALA A 57 5.39 -20.90 -2.15
C ALA A 57 6.34 -20.28 -3.20
N ARG A 58 7.55 -20.83 -3.35
CA ARG A 58 8.51 -20.39 -4.39
C ARG A 58 7.96 -20.55 -5.81
N GLU A 59 7.31 -21.68 -6.11
CA GLU A 59 6.73 -21.90 -7.43
C GLU A 59 5.52 -21.00 -7.69
N ALA A 60 4.71 -20.69 -6.67
CA ALA A 60 3.65 -19.69 -6.80
C ALA A 60 4.20 -18.30 -7.08
N ARG A 61 5.26 -17.88 -6.39
CA ARG A 61 5.94 -16.61 -6.69
C ARG A 61 6.41 -16.55 -8.14
N ARG A 62 7.10 -17.60 -8.61
CA ARG A 62 7.58 -17.69 -10.00
C ARG A 62 6.43 -17.61 -11.00
N ALA A 63 5.34 -18.33 -10.74
CA ALA A 63 4.13 -18.27 -11.56
C ALA A 63 3.56 -16.85 -11.61
N PHE A 64 3.43 -16.17 -10.47
CA PHE A 64 2.93 -14.80 -10.41
C PHE A 64 3.82 -13.81 -11.16
N THR A 65 5.14 -13.92 -11.03
CA THR A 65 6.10 -13.12 -11.81
C THR A 65 5.93 -13.35 -13.31
N GLU A 66 5.84 -14.60 -13.76
CA GLU A 66 5.72 -14.94 -15.19
C GLU A 66 4.37 -14.55 -15.79
N LEU A 67 3.29 -14.69 -15.01
CA LEU A 67 1.96 -14.25 -15.43
C LEU A 67 1.89 -12.72 -15.56
N GLY A 68 2.72 -11.98 -14.83
CA GLY A 68 2.94 -10.55 -15.02
C GLY A 68 2.12 -9.65 -14.08
N PRO A 69 1.89 -8.38 -14.45
CA PRO A 69 1.52 -7.31 -13.50
C PRO A 69 0.31 -7.61 -12.62
N THR A 70 -0.77 -8.19 -13.18
CA THR A 70 -1.97 -8.53 -12.40
C THR A 70 -1.66 -9.51 -11.26
N TYR A 71 -0.87 -10.55 -11.53
CA TYR A 71 -0.57 -11.59 -10.55
C TYR A 71 0.53 -11.15 -9.59
N VAL A 72 1.46 -10.31 -10.03
CA VAL A 72 2.40 -9.63 -9.13
C VAL A 72 1.64 -8.75 -8.12
N LYS A 73 0.64 -7.98 -8.56
CA LYS A 73 -0.20 -7.19 -7.65
C LYS A 73 -1.06 -8.05 -6.72
N LEU A 74 -1.61 -9.16 -7.23
CA LEU A 74 -2.28 -10.14 -6.38
C LEU A 74 -1.32 -10.71 -5.32
N ALA A 75 -0.06 -10.95 -5.69
CA ALA A 75 0.98 -11.38 -4.76
C ALA A 75 1.24 -10.35 -3.67
N GLN A 76 1.31 -9.07 -4.04
CA GLN A 76 1.49 -7.96 -3.11
C GLN A 76 0.29 -7.84 -2.16
N LEU A 77 -0.94 -8.03 -2.65
CA LEU A 77 -2.14 -8.10 -1.80
C LEU A 77 -2.06 -9.26 -0.80
N ILE A 78 -1.66 -10.46 -1.26
CA ILE A 78 -1.48 -11.63 -0.38
C ILE A 78 -0.40 -11.36 0.69
N ALA A 79 0.74 -10.82 0.28
CA ALA A 79 1.87 -10.50 1.16
C ALA A 79 1.52 -9.45 2.23
N SER A 80 0.56 -8.57 1.94
CA SER A 80 0.09 -7.47 2.80
C SER A 80 -1.23 -7.78 3.52
N SER A 81 -1.76 -9.00 3.42
CA SER A 81 -2.99 -9.42 4.12
C SER A 81 -2.67 -10.47 5.20
N PRO A 82 -2.04 -10.07 6.32
CA PRO A 82 -1.68 -11.00 7.39
C PRO A 82 -2.94 -11.70 7.91
N GLY A 83 -2.83 -13.01 8.14
CA GLY A 83 -3.93 -13.80 8.70
C GLY A 83 -4.98 -14.32 7.73
N LEU A 84 -5.12 -13.69 6.55
CA LEU A 84 -6.02 -14.16 5.50
C LEU A 84 -5.39 -15.29 4.67
N PHE A 85 -4.06 -15.28 4.54
CA PHE A 85 -3.30 -16.25 3.76
C PHE A 85 -2.26 -16.99 4.61
N PRO A 86 -1.83 -18.20 4.19
CA PRO A 86 -0.79 -18.96 4.88
C PRO A 86 0.54 -18.20 4.94
N GLU A 87 1.14 -18.15 6.12
CA GLU A 87 2.35 -17.34 6.41
C GLU A 87 3.52 -17.66 5.47
N VAL A 88 3.80 -18.95 5.23
CA VAL A 88 4.85 -19.40 4.30
C VAL A 88 4.67 -18.83 2.88
N LEU A 89 3.42 -18.70 2.41
CA LEU A 89 3.14 -18.09 1.12
C LEU A 89 3.34 -16.57 1.18
N SER A 90 2.76 -15.92 2.18
CA SER A 90 2.85 -14.46 2.34
C SER A 90 4.31 -13.99 2.44
N ASP A 91 5.15 -14.69 3.20
CA ASP A 91 6.57 -14.38 3.37
C ASP A 91 7.36 -14.49 2.06
N GLU A 92 7.15 -15.55 1.28
CA GLU A 92 7.81 -15.69 -0.02
C GLU A 92 7.36 -14.59 -0.99
N LEU A 93 6.05 -14.26 -1.01
CA LEU A 93 5.51 -13.24 -1.89
C LEU A 93 5.92 -11.81 -1.50
N ARG A 94 6.30 -11.55 -0.24
CA ARG A 94 6.90 -10.26 0.16
C ARG A 94 8.13 -9.90 -0.67
N THR A 95 8.88 -10.88 -1.18
CA THR A 95 10.03 -10.60 -2.05
C THR A 95 9.67 -9.93 -3.39
N LEU A 96 8.40 -9.93 -3.79
CA LEU A 96 7.89 -9.21 -4.97
C LEU A 96 7.49 -7.76 -4.67
N LEU A 97 7.61 -7.30 -3.42
CA LEU A 97 7.39 -5.89 -3.07
C LEU A 97 8.55 -5.01 -3.56
N ASP A 98 9.79 -5.50 -3.47
CA ASP A 98 10.98 -4.67 -3.72
C ASP A 98 11.61 -4.85 -5.12
N ARG A 99 11.26 -5.91 -5.86
CA ARG A 99 11.93 -6.26 -7.13
C ARG A 99 10.94 -6.76 -8.19
N VAL A 100 10.44 -5.83 -9.01
CA VAL A 100 9.67 -6.18 -10.22
C VAL A 100 10.63 -6.21 -11.42
N PRO A 101 10.70 -7.31 -12.19
CA PRO A 101 11.52 -7.37 -13.40
C PRO A 101 11.14 -6.27 -14.41
N PRO A 102 12.08 -5.77 -15.23
CA PRO A 102 11.78 -4.81 -16.28
C PRO A 102 10.71 -5.38 -17.23
N LEU A 103 9.63 -4.63 -17.44
CA LEU A 103 8.51 -5.02 -18.29
C LEU A 103 8.65 -4.41 -19.69
N ALA A 104 8.07 -5.08 -20.69
CA ALA A 104 8.14 -4.74 -22.12
C ALA A 104 7.93 -3.24 -22.45
N PRO A 105 8.53 -2.73 -23.55
CA PRO A 105 8.50 -1.32 -23.91
C PRO A 105 7.08 -0.76 -24.03
N VAL A 106 6.90 0.48 -23.59
CA VAL A 106 5.62 1.20 -23.72
C VAL A 106 5.60 1.93 -25.05
N ASP A 107 4.47 1.83 -25.72
CA ASP A 107 4.17 2.64 -26.90
C ASP A 107 3.66 4.02 -26.48
N VAL A 108 4.56 4.80 -25.88
CA VAL A 108 4.31 6.08 -25.22
C VAL A 108 3.72 7.09 -26.20
N ASP A 109 4.29 7.17 -27.41
CA ASP A 109 3.85 8.06 -28.48
C ASP A 109 2.37 7.83 -28.84
N ASN A 110 1.95 6.58 -29.05
CA ASN A 110 0.55 6.29 -29.37
C ASN A 110 -0.41 6.58 -28.20
N VAL A 111 0.02 6.38 -26.95
CA VAL A 111 -0.82 6.73 -25.79
C VAL A 111 -1.00 8.24 -25.72
N ILE A 112 0.08 9.02 -25.81
CA ILE A 112 0.02 10.49 -25.77
C ILE A 112 -0.81 11.03 -26.94
N ARG A 113 -0.63 10.53 -28.16
CA ARG A 113 -1.44 10.94 -29.33
C ARG A 113 -2.93 10.74 -29.11
N ARG A 114 -3.32 9.59 -28.55
CA ARG A 114 -4.73 9.28 -28.34
C ARG A 114 -5.34 10.12 -27.21
N GLU A 115 -4.61 10.31 -26.12
CA GLU A 115 -5.16 10.94 -24.92
C GLU A 115 -5.03 12.47 -24.95
N LEU A 116 -3.95 13.01 -25.53
CA LEU A 116 -3.64 14.44 -25.56
C LEU A 116 -3.76 15.07 -26.96
N GLY A 117 -4.07 14.27 -27.99
CA GLY A 117 -4.44 14.78 -29.32
C GLY A 117 -3.27 15.17 -30.25
N GLY A 118 -2.01 14.89 -29.88
CA GLY A 118 -0.84 15.24 -30.67
C GLY A 118 0.37 14.35 -30.37
N ALA A 119 1.43 14.42 -31.19
CA ALA A 119 2.69 13.75 -30.86
C ALA A 119 3.26 14.32 -29.54
N PRO A 120 4.10 13.57 -28.80
CA PRO A 120 4.74 14.11 -27.60
C PRO A 120 5.46 15.45 -27.83
N GLY A 121 6.13 15.61 -28.97
CA GLY A 121 6.80 16.87 -29.34
C GLY A 121 5.88 18.00 -29.81
N ASP A 122 4.60 17.73 -30.10
CA ASP A 122 3.60 18.77 -30.38
C ASP A 122 2.94 19.24 -29.08
N VAL A 123 2.70 18.30 -28.16
CA VAL A 123 2.03 18.55 -26.88
C VAL A 123 2.94 19.23 -25.87
N PHE A 124 4.21 18.81 -25.82
CA PHE A 124 5.24 19.32 -24.91
C PHE A 124 6.31 20.09 -25.68
N GLY A 125 6.88 21.13 -25.08
CA GLY A 125 8.01 21.86 -25.66
C GLY A 125 9.28 20.99 -25.76
N ARG A 126 9.44 20.06 -24.81
CA ARG A 126 10.43 18.97 -24.85
C ARG A 126 9.84 17.72 -24.22
N PHE A 127 10.15 16.55 -24.76
CA PHE A 127 9.76 15.26 -24.18
C PHE A 127 10.93 14.28 -24.27
N ASP A 128 11.29 13.65 -23.15
CA ASP A 128 12.36 12.64 -23.13
C ASP A 128 11.78 11.24 -23.41
N PRO A 129 12.17 10.59 -24.52
CA PRO A 129 11.71 9.23 -24.82
C PRO A 129 12.28 8.19 -23.85
N VAL A 130 13.36 8.50 -23.12
CA VAL A 130 13.92 7.62 -22.10
C VAL A 130 13.16 7.83 -20.78
N PRO A 131 12.55 6.79 -20.20
CA PRO A 131 11.82 6.95 -18.95
C PRO A 131 12.77 7.20 -17.78
N LEU A 132 12.40 8.13 -16.90
CA LEU A 132 13.03 8.34 -15.59
C LEU A 132 12.81 7.15 -14.66
N ALA A 133 11.59 6.60 -14.70
CA ALA A 133 11.18 5.48 -13.87
C ALA A 133 10.18 4.58 -14.60
N SER A 134 10.10 3.33 -14.18
CA SER A 134 9.20 2.33 -14.76
C SER A 134 8.49 1.57 -13.66
N ALA A 135 7.18 1.77 -13.55
CA ALA A 135 6.30 1.08 -12.61
C ALA A 135 5.59 -0.11 -13.27
N SER A 136 4.80 -0.84 -12.46
CA SER A 136 4.07 -2.05 -12.89
C SER A 136 3.07 -1.79 -14.03
N ILE A 137 2.37 -0.65 -14.01
CA ILE A 137 1.32 -0.28 -14.98
C ILE A 137 1.63 0.99 -15.79
N ALA A 138 2.76 1.66 -15.51
CA ALA A 138 3.10 2.95 -16.09
C ALA A 138 4.61 3.13 -16.32
N GLN A 139 4.98 4.12 -17.13
CA GLN A 139 6.33 4.69 -17.21
C GLN A 139 6.28 6.18 -16.93
N VAL A 140 7.32 6.74 -16.34
CA VAL A 140 7.43 8.16 -16.02
C VAL A 140 8.52 8.77 -16.91
N HIS A 141 8.19 9.83 -17.63
CA HIS A 141 9.08 10.52 -18.56
C HIS A 141 9.29 11.97 -18.13
N ALA A 142 10.50 12.49 -18.33
CA ALA A 142 10.75 13.93 -18.20
C ALA A 142 10.17 14.68 -19.40
N ALA A 143 9.62 15.86 -19.18
CA ALA A 143 9.18 16.76 -20.23
C ALA A 143 9.24 18.21 -19.76
N THR A 144 9.17 19.14 -20.71
CA THR A 144 9.05 20.57 -20.44
C THR A 144 7.85 21.09 -21.21
N LEU A 145 6.96 21.83 -20.54
CA LEU A 145 5.82 22.49 -21.17
C LEU A 145 6.29 23.61 -22.12
N HIS A 146 5.40 24.07 -23.00
CA HIS A 146 5.70 25.17 -23.94
C HIS A 146 5.99 26.52 -23.25
N ASP A 147 5.57 26.68 -21.99
CA ASP A 147 5.88 27.85 -21.16
C ASP A 147 7.22 27.73 -20.40
N GLY A 148 7.94 26.62 -20.58
CA GLY A 148 9.22 26.35 -19.93
C GLY A 148 9.12 25.62 -18.59
N THR A 149 7.92 25.28 -18.11
CA THR A 149 7.75 24.54 -16.85
C THR A 149 8.20 23.08 -16.99
N ASP A 150 9.07 22.61 -16.09
CA ASP A 150 9.49 21.21 -16.05
C ASP A 150 8.44 20.32 -15.40
N VAL A 151 8.12 19.21 -16.06
CA VAL A 151 7.08 18.27 -15.66
C VAL A 151 7.52 16.83 -15.83
N VAL A 152 6.92 15.94 -15.06
CA VAL A 152 6.98 14.50 -15.31
C VAL A 152 5.65 14.01 -15.87
N VAL A 153 5.73 13.09 -16.83
CA VAL A 153 4.58 12.52 -17.54
C VAL A 153 4.52 11.02 -17.27
N LYS A 154 3.62 10.60 -16.38
CA LYS A 154 3.32 9.20 -16.07
C LYS A 154 2.33 8.66 -17.11
N VAL A 155 2.79 7.75 -17.96
CA VAL A 155 2.04 7.19 -19.10
C VAL A 155 1.71 5.73 -18.85
N GLN A 156 0.43 5.38 -18.93
CA GLN A 156 -0.05 4.01 -18.73
C GLN A 156 0.42 3.09 -19.86
N ARG A 157 0.82 1.85 -19.53
CA ARG A 157 1.27 0.85 -20.51
C ARG A 157 0.16 0.51 -21.51
N ARG A 158 0.51 0.43 -22.81
CA ARG A 158 -0.43 0.01 -23.86
C ARG A 158 -1.01 -1.38 -23.57
N GLY A 159 -2.32 -1.51 -23.71
CA GLY A 159 -3.02 -2.80 -23.57
C GLY A 159 -3.14 -3.32 -22.13
N ILE A 160 -2.62 -2.60 -21.12
CA ILE A 160 -2.64 -3.06 -19.73
C ILE A 160 -4.08 -3.26 -19.22
N ARG A 161 -5.01 -2.34 -19.53
CA ARG A 161 -6.43 -2.48 -19.14
C ARG A 161 -7.07 -3.74 -19.72
N ALA A 162 -6.84 -4.06 -20.98
CA ALA A 162 -7.40 -5.26 -21.61
C ALA A 162 -6.80 -6.54 -21.01
N ARG A 163 -5.50 -6.53 -20.72
CA ARG A 163 -4.82 -7.64 -20.04
C ARG A 163 -5.35 -7.85 -18.62
N LEU A 164 -5.46 -6.77 -17.83
CA LEU A 164 -5.99 -6.82 -16.47
C LEU A 164 -7.45 -7.27 -16.46
N ALA A 165 -8.28 -6.77 -17.38
CA ALA A 165 -9.68 -7.20 -17.50
C ALA A 165 -9.80 -8.71 -17.79
N ALA A 166 -8.96 -9.25 -18.68
CA ALA A 166 -8.91 -10.69 -18.95
C ALA A 166 -8.44 -11.48 -17.72
N ASP A 167 -7.38 -11.02 -17.04
CA ASP A 167 -6.85 -11.68 -15.84
C ASP A 167 -7.87 -11.68 -14.69
N LEU A 168 -8.58 -10.55 -14.46
CA LEU A 168 -9.65 -10.45 -13.46
C LEU A 168 -10.82 -11.37 -13.79
N SER A 169 -11.20 -11.49 -15.06
CA SER A 169 -12.23 -12.44 -15.49
C SER A 169 -11.85 -13.89 -15.19
N ILE A 170 -10.57 -14.24 -15.39
CA ILE A 170 -10.04 -15.57 -15.08
C ILE A 170 -10.05 -15.82 -13.56
N LEU A 171 -9.59 -14.84 -12.77
CA LEU A 171 -9.58 -14.92 -11.30
C LEU A 171 -11.00 -15.06 -10.74
N ALA A 172 -11.96 -14.29 -11.26
CA ALA A 172 -13.36 -14.38 -10.86
C ALA A 172 -13.94 -15.78 -11.16
N GLY A 173 -13.67 -16.32 -12.35
CA GLY A 173 -14.07 -17.69 -12.71
C GLY A 173 -13.47 -18.75 -11.79
N ALA A 174 -12.20 -18.59 -11.40
CA ALA A 174 -11.51 -19.47 -10.46
C ALA A 174 -12.10 -19.37 -9.05
N ALA A 175 -12.38 -18.16 -8.55
CA ALA A 175 -13.00 -17.94 -7.23
C ALA A 175 -14.37 -18.63 -7.12
N HIS A 176 -15.24 -18.44 -8.11
CA HIS A 176 -16.56 -19.11 -8.16
C HIS A 176 -16.45 -20.64 -8.25
N LEU A 177 -15.39 -21.15 -8.86
CA LEU A 177 -15.15 -22.60 -8.92
C LEU A 177 -14.70 -23.17 -7.57
N LEU A 178 -13.83 -22.43 -6.86
CA LEU A 178 -13.35 -22.79 -5.53
C LEU A 178 -14.50 -22.86 -4.51
N GLU A 179 -15.37 -21.85 -4.50
CA GLU A 179 -16.55 -21.82 -3.61
C GLU A 179 -17.52 -22.96 -3.88
N ARG A 180 -17.73 -23.34 -5.14
CA ARG A 180 -18.59 -24.47 -5.48
C ARG A 180 -18.02 -25.80 -5.02
N ARG A 181 -16.70 -25.97 -5.05
CA ARG A 181 -16.02 -27.26 -4.79
C ARG A 181 -15.58 -27.50 -3.35
N SER A 182 -15.54 -26.48 -2.50
CA SER A 182 -15.07 -26.63 -1.12
C SER A 182 -15.86 -25.79 -0.13
N ALA A 183 -16.49 -26.44 0.86
CA ALA A 183 -17.14 -25.76 1.97
C ALA A 183 -16.15 -24.91 2.78
N ARG A 184 -14.88 -25.33 2.88
CA ARG A 184 -13.81 -24.58 3.52
C ARG A 184 -13.39 -23.35 2.71
N ALA A 185 -13.40 -23.45 1.37
CA ALA A 185 -13.12 -22.30 0.51
C ALA A 185 -14.23 -21.25 0.57
N ARG A 186 -15.51 -21.66 0.71
CA ARG A 186 -16.62 -20.72 0.94
C ARG A 186 -16.42 -19.86 2.19
N MET A 187 -15.87 -20.41 3.26
CA MET A 187 -15.58 -19.63 4.47
C MET A 187 -14.49 -18.56 4.26
N ALA A 188 -13.58 -18.78 3.30
CA ALA A 188 -12.54 -17.82 2.95
C ALA A 188 -13.03 -16.73 1.96
N ASN A 189 -14.27 -16.82 1.46
CA ASN A 189 -14.91 -15.87 0.55
C ASN A 189 -13.98 -15.35 -0.59
N PRO A 190 -13.42 -16.25 -1.41
CA PRO A 190 -12.48 -15.87 -2.46
C PRO A 190 -13.11 -14.97 -3.53
N VAL A 191 -14.45 -14.97 -3.68
CA VAL A 191 -15.14 -14.04 -4.58
C VAL A 191 -14.98 -12.61 -4.08
N ALA A 192 -15.26 -12.33 -2.79
CA ALA A 192 -15.06 -11.00 -2.22
C ALA A 192 -13.60 -10.54 -2.33
N VAL A 193 -12.62 -11.42 -2.09
CA VAL A 193 -11.20 -11.10 -2.26
C VAL A 193 -10.88 -10.65 -3.69
N VAL A 194 -11.43 -11.34 -4.69
CA VAL A 194 -11.22 -10.97 -6.11
C VAL A 194 -11.96 -9.67 -6.46
N GLU A 195 -13.13 -9.42 -5.88
CA GLU A 195 -13.88 -8.17 -6.07
C GLU A 195 -13.12 -6.97 -5.49
N ASP A 196 -12.62 -7.08 -4.26
CA ASP A 196 -11.80 -6.04 -3.61
C ASP A 196 -10.50 -5.79 -4.38
N PHE A 197 -9.84 -6.86 -4.83
CA PHE A 197 -8.66 -6.77 -5.68
C PHE A 197 -8.96 -6.08 -7.02
N SER A 198 -10.11 -6.39 -7.63
CA SER A 198 -10.56 -5.77 -8.88
C SER A 198 -10.84 -4.28 -8.70
N ALA A 199 -11.48 -3.89 -7.60
CA ALA A 199 -11.74 -2.48 -7.27
C ALA A 199 -10.43 -1.71 -7.05
N THR A 200 -9.49 -2.30 -6.33
CA THR A 200 -8.16 -1.70 -6.09
C THR A 200 -7.40 -1.47 -7.40
N LEU A 201 -7.34 -2.49 -8.27
CA LEU A 201 -6.73 -2.36 -9.59
C LEU A 201 -7.43 -1.34 -10.47
N ALA A 202 -8.74 -1.15 -10.29
CA ALA A 202 -9.51 -0.17 -11.05
C ALA A 202 -9.13 1.26 -10.73
N HIS A 203 -8.92 1.54 -9.45
CA HIS A 203 -8.45 2.85 -9.01
C HIS A 203 -7.07 3.15 -9.57
N GLU A 204 -6.14 2.19 -9.50
CA GLU A 204 -4.78 2.36 -10.03
C GLU A 204 -4.73 2.56 -11.56
N LEU A 205 -5.74 2.09 -12.31
CA LEU A 205 -5.78 2.25 -13.76
C LEU A 205 -6.39 3.57 -14.24
N ASN A 206 -6.78 4.46 -13.33
CA ASN A 206 -7.32 5.77 -13.62
C ASN A 206 -6.51 6.86 -12.92
N PHE A 207 -5.57 7.47 -13.64
CA PHE A 207 -4.70 8.49 -13.05
C PHE A 207 -5.41 9.80 -12.68
N VAL A 208 -6.66 10.02 -13.10
CA VAL A 208 -7.46 11.14 -12.57
C VAL A 208 -7.73 10.95 -11.07
N LEU A 209 -7.93 9.71 -10.61
CA LEU A 209 -8.13 9.44 -9.19
C LEU A 209 -6.85 9.68 -8.38
N GLU A 210 -5.69 9.31 -8.94
CA GLU A 210 -4.39 9.60 -8.35
C GLU A 210 -4.16 11.11 -8.24
N ALA A 211 -4.44 11.87 -9.31
CA ALA A 211 -4.35 13.32 -9.30
C ALA A 211 -5.29 13.99 -8.28
N GLN A 212 -6.53 13.51 -8.14
CA GLN A 212 -7.46 13.98 -7.12
C GLN A 212 -6.96 13.66 -5.70
N ALA A 213 -6.36 12.49 -5.51
CA ALA A 213 -5.76 12.11 -4.23
C ALA A 213 -4.58 13.02 -3.86
N MET A 214 -3.73 13.37 -4.83
CA MET A 214 -2.65 14.34 -4.66
C MET A 214 -3.17 15.70 -4.20
N GLU A 215 -4.17 16.26 -4.89
CA GLU A 215 -4.75 17.56 -4.51
C GLU A 215 -5.43 17.52 -3.15
N ARG A 216 -6.19 16.45 -2.86
CA ARG A 216 -6.82 16.27 -1.55
C ARG A 216 -5.78 16.25 -0.43
N PHE A 217 -4.68 15.56 -0.62
CA PHE A 217 -3.60 15.54 0.38
C PHE A 217 -2.95 16.93 0.50
N ALA A 218 -2.67 17.61 -0.62
CA ALA A 218 -2.13 18.96 -0.62
C ALA A 218 -3.05 19.97 0.08
N ASP A 219 -4.37 19.81 -0.04
CA ASP A 219 -5.35 20.63 0.68
C ASP A 219 -5.40 20.31 2.17
N ASN A 220 -5.34 19.03 2.55
CA ASN A 220 -5.26 18.62 3.95
C ASN A 220 -4.06 19.29 4.65
N LEU A 221 -2.89 19.31 4.01
CA LEU A 221 -1.67 19.93 4.56
C LEU A 221 -1.88 21.41 4.93
N LYS A 222 -2.76 22.14 4.24
CA LYS A 222 -3.03 23.57 4.50
C LYS A 222 -3.86 23.80 5.76
N THR A 223 -4.49 22.75 6.30
CA THR A 223 -5.36 22.85 7.48
C THR A 223 -4.59 23.29 8.71
N PHE A 224 -3.32 22.89 8.82
CA PHE A 224 -2.44 23.22 9.94
C PHE A 224 -1.23 24.00 9.43
N GLY A 225 -0.98 25.17 10.03
CA GLY A 225 0.11 26.06 9.60
C GLY A 225 1.52 25.49 9.74
N GLU A 226 1.66 24.39 10.48
CA GLU A 226 2.92 23.71 10.80
C GLU A 226 3.45 22.82 9.66
N ASN A 227 2.64 22.54 8.63
CA ASN A 227 3.03 21.71 7.49
C ASN A 227 3.75 22.48 6.36
N SER A 228 4.26 23.69 6.63
CA SER A 228 4.86 24.55 5.60
C SER A 228 6.09 23.96 4.91
N GLY A 229 6.72 22.93 5.51
CA GLY A 229 7.85 22.20 4.93
C GLY A 229 7.48 20.88 4.24
N VAL A 230 6.19 20.63 3.97
CA VAL A 230 5.71 19.42 3.31
C VAL A 230 4.85 19.80 2.10
N ARG A 231 5.04 19.11 0.97
CA ARG A 231 4.23 19.36 -0.24
C ARG A 231 4.01 18.12 -1.10
N VAL A 232 3.17 18.31 -2.10
CA VAL A 232 2.87 17.35 -3.18
C VAL A 232 3.13 18.08 -4.51
N PRO A 233 3.63 17.40 -5.56
CA PRO A 233 3.80 18.01 -6.87
C PRO A 233 2.50 18.59 -7.41
N ALA A 234 2.56 19.76 -8.04
CA ALA A 234 1.37 20.35 -8.67
C ALA A 234 0.90 19.50 -9.86
N VAL A 235 -0.41 19.21 -9.93
CA VAL A 235 -0.99 18.49 -11.08
C VAL A 235 -1.27 19.46 -12.23
N HIS A 236 -0.83 19.10 -13.44
CA HIS A 236 -1.15 19.85 -14.65
C HIS A 236 -2.37 19.25 -15.37
N TRP A 237 -3.57 19.60 -14.89
CA TRP A 237 -4.85 19.03 -15.36
C TRP A 237 -5.09 19.07 -16.87
N ARG A 238 -4.59 20.11 -17.56
CA ARG A 238 -4.70 20.22 -19.02
C ARG A 238 -4.04 19.05 -19.76
N PHE A 239 -3.04 18.41 -19.15
CA PHE A 239 -2.28 17.29 -19.71
C PHE A 239 -2.56 15.97 -18.96
N THR A 240 -3.55 15.97 -18.06
CA THR A 240 -3.94 14.80 -17.28
C THR A 240 -5.24 14.20 -17.81
N THR A 241 -5.23 12.88 -17.96
CA THR A 241 -6.33 12.03 -18.42
C THR A 241 -6.34 10.75 -17.58
N PRO A 242 -7.32 9.85 -17.75
CA PRO A 242 -7.28 8.56 -17.06
C PRO A 242 -6.04 7.70 -17.33
N ARG A 243 -5.24 8.02 -18.36
CA ARG A 243 -4.06 7.21 -18.78
C ARG A 243 -2.75 7.97 -18.87
N VAL A 244 -2.79 9.29 -18.71
CA VAL A 244 -1.62 10.16 -18.66
C VAL A 244 -1.78 11.06 -17.45
N LEU A 245 -0.80 11.08 -16.55
CA LEU A 245 -0.73 12.03 -15.45
C LEU A 245 0.48 12.92 -15.67
N THR A 246 0.25 14.21 -15.75
CA THR A 246 1.31 15.22 -15.82
C THR A 246 1.33 16.00 -14.53
N MET A 247 2.49 16.06 -13.90
CA MET A 247 2.71 16.79 -12.65
C MET A 247 4.07 17.50 -12.67
N GLU A 248 4.23 18.49 -11.81
CA GLU A 248 5.48 19.20 -11.56
C GLU A 248 6.65 18.22 -11.41
N GLN A 249 7.77 18.51 -12.07
CA GLN A 249 8.99 17.75 -11.85
C GLN A 249 9.68 18.22 -10.56
N ILE A 250 9.91 17.30 -9.64
CA ILE A 250 10.62 17.57 -8.39
C ILE A 250 12.11 17.31 -8.59
N HIS A 251 12.92 18.31 -8.25
CA HIS A 251 14.37 18.20 -8.21
C HIS A 251 14.81 18.08 -6.75
N GLY A 252 15.61 17.07 -6.44
CA GLY A 252 16.00 16.78 -5.08
C GLY A 252 16.58 15.37 -4.92
N HIS A 253 16.61 14.91 -3.68
CA HIS A 253 17.15 13.61 -3.30
C HIS A 253 16.07 12.70 -2.72
N SER A 254 16.17 11.40 -2.98
CA SER A 254 15.33 10.40 -2.32
C SER A 254 15.55 10.41 -0.81
N ILE A 255 14.52 10.13 -0.03
CA ILE A 255 14.60 10.11 1.44
C ILE A 255 15.61 9.09 1.99
N ASP A 256 15.93 8.05 1.22
CA ASP A 256 16.91 7.02 1.59
C ASP A 256 18.34 7.27 1.09
N ASP A 257 18.56 8.32 0.28
CA ASP A 257 19.89 8.75 -0.16
C ASP A 257 20.55 9.63 0.92
N THR A 258 20.88 9.02 2.05
CA THR A 258 21.40 9.76 3.20
C THR A 258 22.74 10.45 2.94
N GLU A 259 23.55 9.94 2.00
CA GLU A 259 24.83 10.57 1.64
C GLU A 259 24.56 11.90 0.93
N ALA A 260 23.70 11.89 -0.07
CA ALA A 260 23.33 13.11 -0.78
C ALA A 260 22.58 14.09 0.14
N LEU A 261 21.67 13.59 0.98
CA LEU A 261 20.95 14.43 1.95
C LEU A 261 21.88 15.08 2.97
N ARG A 262 22.87 14.37 3.53
CA ARG A 262 23.86 14.99 4.44
C ARG A 262 24.68 16.08 3.75
N ALA A 263 24.94 15.94 2.45
CA ALA A 263 25.67 16.96 1.68
C ALA A 263 24.86 18.26 1.46
N THR A 264 23.53 18.23 1.61
CA THR A 264 22.69 19.43 1.50
C THR A 264 22.83 20.39 2.68
N GLY A 265 23.26 19.90 3.84
CA GLY A 265 23.32 20.67 5.09
C GLY A 265 21.97 20.90 5.77
N PHE A 266 20.87 20.31 5.26
CA PHE A 266 19.58 20.34 5.96
C PHE A 266 19.61 19.51 7.24
N ASP A 267 18.78 19.91 8.21
CA ASP A 267 18.54 19.10 9.41
C ASP A 267 17.65 17.90 9.04
N LEU A 268 18.28 16.73 8.96
CA LEU A 268 17.62 15.49 8.55
C LEU A 268 16.60 15.00 9.58
N ALA A 269 16.81 15.28 10.86
CA ALA A 269 15.85 14.92 11.90
C ALA A 269 14.60 15.78 11.76
N GLU A 270 14.76 17.08 11.54
CA GLU A 270 13.65 18.00 11.32
C GLU A 270 12.87 17.67 10.04
N LEU A 271 13.55 17.33 8.94
CA LEU A 271 12.89 16.86 7.71
C LEU A 271 12.02 15.62 7.98
N LEU A 272 12.56 14.63 8.69
CA LEU A 272 11.82 13.41 9.01
C LEU A 272 10.61 13.71 9.92
N LYS A 273 10.79 14.54 10.95
CA LYS A 273 9.70 14.96 11.85
C LYS A 273 8.54 15.59 11.08
N ARG A 274 8.83 16.50 10.14
CA ARG A 274 7.82 17.14 9.28
C ARG A 274 7.03 16.13 8.46
N GLY A 275 7.74 15.20 7.80
CA GLY A 275 7.10 14.15 7.00
C GLY A 275 6.21 13.23 7.83
N VAL A 276 6.71 12.80 8.99
CA VAL A 276 5.95 11.95 9.93
C VAL A 276 4.71 12.68 10.45
N ARG A 277 4.85 13.92 10.90
CA ARG A 277 3.72 14.73 11.39
C ARG A 277 2.63 14.86 10.34
N ALA A 278 3.00 15.33 9.14
CA ALA A 278 2.05 15.53 8.05
C ALA A 278 1.31 14.23 7.70
N TRP A 279 2.02 13.09 7.72
CA TRP A 279 1.40 11.79 7.48
C TRP A 279 0.45 11.36 8.61
N MET A 280 0.87 11.54 9.88
CA MET A 280 0.04 11.22 11.04
C MET A 280 -1.21 12.10 11.10
N GLU A 281 -1.10 13.37 10.74
CA GLU A 281 -2.22 14.30 10.62
C GLU A 281 -3.20 13.86 9.54
N ALA A 282 -2.68 13.56 8.35
CA ALA A 282 -3.47 13.02 7.25
C ALA A 282 -4.24 11.75 7.69
N ALA A 283 -3.58 10.82 8.41
CA ALA A 283 -4.21 9.59 8.87
C ALA A 283 -5.21 9.81 10.01
N LEU A 284 -4.78 10.42 11.12
CA LEU A 284 -5.55 10.44 12.36
C LEU A 284 -6.55 11.59 12.44
N HIS A 285 -6.30 12.70 11.77
CA HIS A 285 -7.21 13.84 11.73
C HIS A 285 -8.15 13.73 10.52
N HIS A 286 -7.59 13.74 9.30
CA HIS A 286 -8.38 13.73 8.07
C HIS A 286 -8.93 12.35 7.71
N GLY A 287 -8.40 11.28 8.29
CA GLY A 287 -8.72 9.91 7.91
C GLY A 287 -8.15 9.50 6.55
N PHE A 288 -7.48 10.39 5.81
CA PHE A 288 -7.01 10.13 4.46
C PHE A 288 -5.50 10.30 4.39
N PHE A 289 -4.79 9.21 4.10
CA PHE A 289 -3.34 9.17 4.21
C PHE A 289 -2.66 8.49 3.05
N HIS A 290 -1.37 8.79 2.88
CA HIS A 290 -0.51 8.15 1.90
C HIS A 290 -0.23 6.70 2.30
N GLY A 291 -0.64 5.74 1.47
CA GLY A 291 -0.60 4.31 1.78
C GLY A 291 0.67 3.58 1.37
N ASP A 292 1.67 4.29 0.83
CA ASP A 292 2.95 3.69 0.41
C ASP A 292 4.13 4.68 0.46
N VAL A 293 4.57 5.05 1.66
CA VAL A 293 5.68 6.01 1.89
C VAL A 293 7.07 5.38 1.76
N HIS A 294 7.23 4.42 0.84
CA HIS A 294 8.53 3.81 0.59
C HIS A 294 9.51 4.83 -0.02
N ALA A 295 10.80 4.48 -0.12
CA ALA A 295 11.83 5.47 -0.42
C ALA A 295 11.64 6.17 -1.78
N GLY A 296 11.15 5.45 -2.80
CA GLY A 296 10.84 6.05 -4.10
C GLY A 296 9.66 7.04 -4.12
N ASN A 297 8.89 7.14 -3.03
CA ASN A 297 7.69 7.99 -2.93
C ASN A 297 7.87 9.16 -1.96
N LEU A 298 9.07 9.32 -1.39
CA LEU A 298 9.44 10.43 -0.53
C LEU A 298 10.75 11.04 -1.01
N MET A 299 10.73 12.34 -1.26
CA MET A 299 11.91 13.11 -1.65
C MET A 299 12.08 14.34 -0.78
N VAL A 300 13.31 14.86 -0.72
CA VAL A 300 13.59 16.19 -0.20
C VAL A 300 13.98 17.07 -1.38
N ASP A 301 13.20 18.13 -1.62
CA ASP A 301 13.49 19.05 -2.72
C ASP A 301 14.69 19.97 -2.42
N THR A 302 15.14 20.71 -3.44
CA THR A 302 16.27 21.64 -3.29
C THR A 302 16.03 22.79 -2.32
N ALA A 303 14.80 23.02 -1.89
CA ALA A 303 14.43 24.04 -0.90
C ALA A 303 14.32 23.48 0.52
N GLY A 304 14.51 22.17 0.72
CA GLY A 304 14.42 21.52 2.02
C GLY A 304 12.98 21.20 2.42
N ASN A 305 12.08 20.99 1.47
CA ASN A 305 10.73 20.48 1.73
C ASN A 305 10.68 18.96 1.53
N VAL A 306 9.89 18.28 2.36
CA VAL A 306 9.54 16.87 2.15
C VAL A 306 8.43 16.79 1.12
N VAL A 307 8.63 16.01 0.07
CA VAL A 307 7.70 15.87 -1.04
C VAL A 307 7.18 14.44 -1.12
N PHE A 308 5.86 14.29 -1.00
CA PHE A 308 5.17 13.01 -1.20
C PHE A 308 4.85 12.81 -2.68
N LEU A 309 5.21 11.65 -3.21
CA LEU A 309 5.01 11.25 -4.61
C LEU A 309 4.18 9.96 -4.71
N ASP A 310 3.57 9.72 -5.86
CA ASP A 310 2.78 8.52 -6.19
C ASP A 310 1.66 8.19 -5.18
N PHE A 311 0.51 8.84 -5.39
CA PHE A 311 -0.70 8.58 -4.60
C PHE A 311 -1.51 7.41 -5.16
N GLY A 312 -0.88 6.46 -5.86
CA GLY A 312 -1.54 5.26 -6.38
C GLY A 312 -2.08 4.35 -5.28
N ILE A 313 -1.53 4.44 -4.07
CA ILE A 313 -2.02 3.74 -2.87
C ILE A 313 -2.31 4.78 -1.79
N VAL A 314 -3.58 4.91 -1.44
CA VAL A 314 -4.07 5.75 -0.34
C VAL A 314 -4.94 4.93 0.59
N GLY A 315 -4.99 5.32 1.86
CA GLY A 315 -5.87 4.72 2.87
C GLY A 315 -6.94 5.71 3.33
N GLN A 316 -8.09 5.18 3.75
CA GLN A 316 -9.19 5.96 4.32
C GLN A 316 -9.67 5.32 5.63
N LEU A 317 -9.30 5.89 6.77
CA LEU A 317 -9.87 5.57 8.07
C LEU A 317 -11.24 6.25 8.19
N ASP A 318 -12.24 5.48 8.62
CA ASP A 318 -13.53 6.02 9.04
C ASP A 318 -13.44 6.58 10.47
N ASP A 319 -14.46 7.34 10.89
CA ASP A 319 -14.45 7.98 12.20
C ASP A 319 -14.42 6.97 13.36
N ARG A 320 -15.05 5.81 13.17
CA ARG A 320 -15.01 4.70 14.13
C ARG A 320 -13.56 4.20 14.31
N THR A 321 -12.88 3.89 13.23
CA THR A 321 -11.50 3.38 13.26
C THR A 321 -10.56 4.42 13.84
N LYS A 322 -10.70 5.71 13.47
CA LYS A 322 -9.93 6.80 14.07
C LYS A 322 -10.13 6.89 15.57
N ALA A 323 -11.38 6.85 16.05
CA ALA A 323 -11.68 6.89 17.48
C ALA A 323 -11.05 5.71 18.23
N ILE A 324 -11.10 4.51 17.66
CA ILE A 324 -10.52 3.34 18.31
C ILE A 324 -8.99 3.42 18.35
N ILE A 325 -8.32 3.89 17.29
CA ILE A 325 -6.86 4.12 17.33
C ILE A 325 -6.51 5.17 18.39
N ARG A 326 -7.28 6.26 18.45
CA ARG A 326 -7.10 7.36 19.42
C ARG A 326 -7.28 6.92 20.87
N ASN A 327 -8.11 5.91 21.14
CA ASN A 327 -8.32 5.39 22.49
C ASN A 327 -7.35 4.25 22.83
N GLY A 328 -7.16 3.32 21.90
CA GLY A 328 -6.38 2.10 22.12
C GLY A 328 -4.87 2.34 22.18
N LEU A 329 -4.33 3.30 21.41
CA LEU A 329 -2.89 3.58 21.41
C LEU A 329 -2.40 4.21 22.73
N PRO A 330 -3.07 5.23 23.32
CA PRO A 330 -2.73 5.71 24.66
C PRO A 330 -2.91 4.65 25.74
N ALA A 331 -4.03 3.89 25.70
CA ALA A 331 -4.27 2.80 26.65
C ALA A 331 -3.11 1.79 26.65
N LEU A 332 -2.57 1.48 25.47
CA LEU A 332 -1.41 0.59 25.33
C LEU A 332 -0.09 1.21 25.80
N LEU A 333 0.23 2.41 25.32
CA LEU A 333 1.58 2.98 25.45
C LEU A 333 1.79 3.77 26.75
N ILE A 334 0.72 4.30 27.33
CA ILE A 334 0.77 5.15 28.52
C ILE A 334 0.23 4.39 29.74
N ASP A 335 -0.98 3.87 29.64
CA ASP A 335 -1.71 3.33 30.79
C ASP A 335 -1.40 1.86 31.06
N GLY A 336 -0.87 1.13 30.07
CA GLY A 336 -0.73 -0.33 30.13
C GLY A 336 -2.07 -1.06 30.28
N ASP A 337 -3.17 -0.43 29.86
CA ASP A 337 -4.52 -0.98 29.97
C ASP A 337 -4.80 -1.97 28.83
N PHE A 338 -4.31 -3.19 29.01
CA PHE A 338 -4.48 -4.27 28.04
C PHE A 338 -5.95 -4.69 27.84
N VAL A 339 -6.83 -4.42 28.82
CA VAL A 339 -8.26 -4.69 28.71
C VAL A 339 -8.91 -3.73 27.72
N GLU A 340 -8.58 -2.44 27.81
CA GLU A 340 -9.08 -1.43 26.86
C GLU A 340 -8.51 -1.63 25.45
N VAL A 341 -7.26 -2.10 25.35
CA VAL A 341 -6.64 -2.49 24.07
C VAL A 341 -7.35 -3.71 23.47
N ALA A 342 -7.65 -4.73 24.28
CA ALA A 342 -8.43 -5.88 23.84
C ALA A 342 -9.80 -5.45 23.30
N LYS A 343 -10.55 -4.65 24.07
CA LYS A 343 -11.85 -4.09 23.64
C LYS A 343 -11.73 -3.31 22.35
N SER A 344 -10.72 -2.44 22.23
CA SER A 344 -10.43 -1.67 21.02
C SER A 344 -10.20 -2.58 19.80
N ILE A 345 -9.42 -3.65 19.94
CA ILE A 345 -9.21 -4.64 18.87
C ILE A 345 -10.52 -5.31 18.47
N TYR A 346 -11.41 -5.63 19.42
CA TYR A 346 -12.73 -6.18 19.13
C TYR A 346 -13.65 -5.17 18.44
N ASP A 347 -13.64 -3.92 18.90
CA ASP A 347 -14.44 -2.86 18.31
C ASP A 347 -13.95 -2.48 16.90
N LEU A 348 -12.68 -2.74 16.57
CA LEU A 348 -12.13 -2.55 15.22
C LEU A 348 -12.61 -3.60 14.23
N GLY A 349 -12.97 -4.80 14.70
CA GLY A 349 -13.26 -5.92 13.80
C GLY A 349 -14.65 -6.52 13.95
N ALA A 350 -15.04 -7.29 12.94
CA ALA A 350 -16.20 -8.16 13.07
C ALA A 350 -15.77 -9.41 13.86
N VAL A 351 -16.32 -9.56 15.07
CA VAL A 351 -16.09 -10.72 15.93
C VAL A 351 -16.77 -11.95 15.32
N LEU A 352 -16.00 -12.98 14.97
CA LEU A 352 -16.54 -14.22 14.38
C LEU A 352 -17.07 -15.20 15.43
N LYS A 353 -16.64 -15.09 16.70
CA LYS A 353 -17.08 -15.92 17.85
C LYS A 353 -17.00 -15.13 19.16
N PRO A 354 -17.83 -15.43 20.18
CA PRO A 354 -17.68 -14.82 21.50
C PRO A 354 -16.26 -15.04 22.02
N VAL A 355 -15.61 -13.98 22.50
CA VAL A 355 -14.24 -14.06 23.00
C VAL A 355 -14.20 -13.82 24.50
N ASP A 356 -13.35 -14.59 25.17
CA ASP A 356 -12.94 -14.38 26.55
C ASP A 356 -11.98 -13.19 26.60
N LEU A 357 -12.48 -12.04 27.05
CA LEU A 357 -11.72 -10.80 27.14
C LEU A 357 -10.54 -10.91 28.11
N ASP A 358 -10.66 -11.74 29.15
CA ASP A 358 -9.60 -11.92 30.14
C ASP A 358 -8.43 -12.70 29.52
N GLN A 359 -8.73 -13.76 28.76
CA GLN A 359 -7.70 -14.49 28.02
C GLN A 359 -7.06 -13.64 26.91
N ALA A 360 -7.85 -12.83 26.21
CA ALA A 360 -7.34 -11.94 25.17
C ALA A 360 -6.42 -10.86 25.75
N SER A 361 -6.81 -10.26 26.87
CA SER A 361 -5.98 -9.30 27.60
C SER A 361 -4.67 -9.94 28.05
N ALA A 362 -4.70 -11.17 28.56
CA ALA A 362 -3.50 -11.89 28.98
C ALA A 362 -2.55 -12.18 27.79
N ASP A 363 -3.08 -12.61 26.65
CA ASP A 363 -2.29 -12.84 25.43
C ASP A 363 -1.67 -11.54 24.89
N ILE A 364 -2.39 -10.41 24.97
CA ILE A 364 -1.87 -9.09 24.60
C ILE A 364 -0.74 -8.68 25.54
N ALA A 365 -0.94 -8.84 26.85
CA ALA A 365 0.08 -8.53 27.86
C ALA A 365 1.35 -9.36 27.64
N GLU A 366 1.24 -10.68 27.42
CA GLU A 366 2.40 -11.56 27.17
C GLU A 366 3.26 -11.09 25.99
N ILE A 367 2.63 -10.56 24.94
CA ILE A 367 3.31 -10.11 23.72
C ILE A 367 3.87 -8.69 23.88
N VAL A 368 3.13 -7.80 24.55
CA VAL A 368 3.45 -6.37 24.57
C VAL A 368 4.26 -5.95 25.81
N GLU A 369 4.11 -6.60 26.97
CA GLU A 369 4.89 -6.29 28.18
C GLU A 369 6.42 -6.36 27.96
N PRO A 370 6.98 -7.37 27.25
CA PRO A 370 8.41 -7.40 26.97
C PRO A 370 8.87 -6.25 26.07
N ILE A 371 7.96 -5.66 25.30
CA ILE A 371 8.22 -4.52 24.43
C ILE A 371 8.17 -3.23 25.27
N LEU A 372 7.13 -3.05 26.10
CA LEU A 372 6.96 -1.90 26.98
C LEU A 372 7.99 -1.83 28.11
N ALA A 373 8.61 -2.95 28.48
CA ALA A 373 9.69 -2.99 29.46
C ALA A 373 11.00 -2.34 28.95
N LYS A 374 11.10 -2.06 27.64
CA LYS A 374 12.25 -1.36 27.05
C LYS A 374 12.04 0.16 27.15
N PRO A 375 13.13 0.96 27.14
CA PRO A 375 13.01 2.39 26.90
C PRO A 375 12.19 2.66 25.63
N LEU A 376 11.34 3.69 25.63
CA LEU A 376 10.53 4.11 24.48
C LEU A 376 11.37 4.25 23.20
N SER A 377 12.60 4.73 23.33
CA SER A 377 13.60 4.83 22.26
C SER A 377 13.95 3.50 21.57
N GLU A 378 13.77 2.36 22.24
CA GLU A 378 14.06 1.01 21.73
C GLU A 378 12.80 0.26 21.23
N ILE A 379 11.61 0.85 21.39
CA ILE A 379 10.35 0.25 20.96
C ILE A 379 10.13 0.48 19.47
N SER A 380 9.87 -0.60 18.73
CA SER A 380 9.38 -0.53 17.33
C SER A 380 7.85 -0.49 17.34
N TYR A 381 7.29 0.70 17.14
CA TYR A 381 5.85 0.93 17.10
C TYR A 381 5.18 0.27 15.89
N GLY A 382 5.86 0.19 14.74
CA GLY A 382 5.39 -0.56 13.59
C GLY A 382 5.30 -2.06 13.88
N GLN A 383 6.26 -2.60 14.65
CA GLN A 383 6.24 -3.99 15.07
C GLN A 383 5.13 -4.25 16.11
N VAL A 384 4.96 -3.35 17.09
CA VAL A 384 3.84 -3.42 18.06
C VAL A 384 2.51 -3.47 17.34
N LEU A 385 2.28 -2.60 16.34
CA LEU A 385 1.03 -2.59 15.60
C LEU A 385 0.84 -3.86 14.75
N ILE A 386 1.90 -4.43 14.19
CA ILE A 386 1.86 -5.73 13.50
C ILE A 386 1.50 -6.86 14.47
N ASP A 387 2.07 -6.86 15.67
CA ASP A 387 1.80 -7.88 16.67
C ASP A 387 0.36 -7.78 17.18
N ILE A 388 -0.18 -6.57 17.33
CA ILE A 388 -1.63 -6.33 17.58
C ILE A 388 -2.48 -6.90 16.44
N VAL A 389 -2.12 -6.63 15.19
CA VAL A 389 -2.84 -7.18 14.02
C VAL A 389 -2.81 -8.72 14.01
N ARG A 390 -1.68 -9.30 14.40
CA ARG A 390 -1.49 -10.75 14.51
C ARG A 390 -2.36 -11.34 15.63
N ILE A 391 -2.47 -10.66 16.78
CA ILE A 391 -3.34 -11.06 17.89
C ILE A 391 -4.80 -11.03 17.46
N GLY A 392 -5.28 -9.93 16.86
CA GLY A 392 -6.64 -9.85 16.35
C GLY A 392 -6.97 -11.02 15.41
N THR A 393 -6.03 -11.35 14.51
CA THR A 393 -6.17 -12.51 13.64
C THR A 393 -6.29 -13.84 14.40
N ARG A 394 -5.48 -14.06 15.45
CA ARG A 394 -5.52 -15.27 16.29
C ARG A 394 -6.91 -15.46 16.91
N TYR A 395 -7.55 -14.37 17.30
CA TYR A 395 -8.91 -14.34 17.84
C TYR A 395 -10.02 -14.32 16.77
N GLU A 396 -9.67 -14.62 15.51
CA GLU A 396 -10.59 -14.60 14.37
C GLU A 396 -11.28 -13.24 14.18
N VAL A 397 -10.66 -12.15 14.65
CA VAL A 397 -11.11 -10.78 14.44
C VAL A 397 -10.67 -10.33 13.05
N ARG A 398 -11.63 -9.91 12.22
CA ARG A 398 -11.33 -9.32 10.91
C ARG A 398 -11.00 -7.85 11.09
N LEU A 399 -9.72 -7.51 11.06
CA LEU A 399 -9.25 -6.12 11.17
C LEU A 399 -9.33 -5.40 9.81
N PRO A 400 -9.56 -4.06 9.80
CA PRO A 400 -9.55 -3.25 8.59
C PRO A 400 -8.19 -3.31 7.87
N ARG A 401 -8.22 -3.34 6.53
CA ARG A 401 -7.02 -3.31 5.68
C ARG A 401 -6.16 -2.08 5.96
N GLU A 402 -6.82 -0.96 6.27
CA GLU A 402 -6.21 0.33 6.50
C GLU A 402 -5.24 0.30 7.69
N LEU A 403 -5.49 -0.52 8.71
CA LEU A 403 -4.56 -0.68 9.84
C LEU A 403 -3.24 -1.32 9.41
N VAL A 404 -3.28 -2.25 8.46
CA VAL A 404 -2.07 -2.85 7.91
C VAL A 404 -1.29 -1.83 7.09
N LEU A 405 -1.98 -0.96 6.35
CA LEU A 405 -1.34 0.14 5.65
C LEU A 405 -0.68 1.12 6.62
N VAL A 406 -1.35 1.48 7.73
CA VAL A 406 -0.78 2.33 8.78
C VAL A 406 0.47 1.68 9.38
N ALA A 407 0.40 0.41 9.78
CA ALA A 407 1.54 -0.32 10.34
C ALA A 407 2.74 -0.39 9.39
N LYS A 408 2.47 -0.66 8.10
CA LYS A 408 3.51 -0.68 7.07
C LYS A 408 4.21 0.67 6.97
N GLN A 409 3.47 1.78 6.94
CA GLN A 409 4.06 3.12 6.82
C GLN A 409 4.91 3.48 8.04
N LEU A 410 4.44 3.13 9.22
CA LEU A 410 5.19 3.31 10.47
C LEU A 410 6.55 2.60 10.43
N LEU A 411 6.62 1.37 9.92
CA LEU A 411 7.90 0.68 9.73
C LEU A 411 8.85 1.38 8.74
N TYR A 412 8.32 2.02 7.68
CA TYR A 412 9.16 2.82 6.79
C TYR A 412 9.71 4.05 7.50
N PHE A 413 8.89 4.76 8.27
CA PHE A 413 9.35 5.89 9.08
C PHE A 413 10.39 5.49 10.13
N GLU A 414 10.27 4.32 10.78
CA GLU A 414 11.33 3.79 11.66
C GLU A 414 12.64 3.57 10.92
N ARG A 415 12.55 3.01 9.71
CA ARG A 415 13.73 2.80 8.87
C ARG A 415 14.38 4.12 8.51
N TYR A 416 13.61 5.15 8.19
CA TYR A 416 14.14 6.49 7.91
C TYR A 416 14.74 7.14 9.16
N ALA A 417 14.11 6.99 10.34
CA ALA A 417 14.66 7.45 11.61
C ALA A 417 16.06 6.87 11.84
N LYS A 418 16.23 5.55 11.69
CA LYS A 418 17.55 4.90 11.83
C LYS A 418 18.61 5.42 10.85
N LEU A 419 18.19 5.86 9.66
CA LEU A 419 19.08 6.32 8.60
C LEU A 419 19.44 7.81 8.71
N MET A 420 18.46 8.63 9.09
CA MET A 420 18.52 10.10 9.04
C MET A 420 18.68 10.75 10.42
N ALA A 421 18.11 10.14 11.45
CA ALA A 421 18.00 10.70 12.79
C ALA A 421 18.06 9.59 13.86
N PRO A 422 19.21 8.89 14.01
CA PRO A 422 19.31 7.68 14.83
C PRO A 422 19.02 7.91 16.32
N ASP A 423 19.23 9.14 16.80
CA ASP A 423 18.95 9.54 18.19
C ASP A 423 17.52 10.05 18.39
N TRP A 424 16.69 10.06 17.34
CA TRP A 424 15.31 10.51 17.38
C TRP A 424 14.34 9.33 17.29
N ASN A 425 13.32 9.34 18.15
CA ASN A 425 12.22 8.39 18.13
C ASN A 425 10.88 9.14 18.18
N ILE A 426 9.91 8.68 17.38
CA ILE A 426 8.54 9.22 17.37
C ILE A 426 7.92 9.20 18.76
N LEU A 427 8.11 8.11 19.50
CA LEU A 427 7.51 7.89 20.81
C LEU A 427 8.16 8.69 21.95
N ASP A 428 9.27 9.38 21.66
CA ASP A 428 9.95 10.28 22.58
C ASP A 428 9.77 11.76 22.17
N ASP A 429 9.12 12.02 21.03
CA ASP A 429 8.94 13.37 20.49
C ASP A 429 7.70 14.05 21.12
N PRO A 430 7.86 15.07 21.99
CA PRO A 430 6.75 15.65 22.73
C PRO A 430 5.67 16.26 21.83
N GLU A 431 6.04 16.71 20.64
CA GLU A 431 5.12 17.34 19.69
C GLU A 431 4.28 16.29 18.97
N LEU A 432 4.88 15.17 18.57
CA LEU A 432 4.14 14.04 17.99
C LEU A 432 3.32 13.28 19.03
N ILE A 433 3.84 13.14 20.25
CA ILE A 433 3.09 12.61 21.41
C ILE A 433 1.90 13.53 21.71
N GLY A 434 2.11 14.84 21.79
CA GLY A 434 1.04 15.82 21.96
C GLY A 434 -0.02 15.67 20.86
N PHE A 435 0.39 15.55 19.61
CA PHE A 435 -0.53 15.30 18.50
C PHE A 435 -1.33 13.98 18.64
N LEU A 436 -0.66 12.90 19.03
CA LEU A 436 -1.27 11.58 19.29
C LEU A 436 -2.28 11.62 20.45
N PHE A 437 -2.02 12.41 21.50
CA PHE A 437 -2.71 12.30 22.79
C PHE A 437 -3.56 13.52 23.20
N GLU A 438 -3.24 14.76 22.81
CA GLU A 438 -4.11 15.94 23.04
C GLU A 438 -5.37 15.89 22.20
N SER A 439 -5.29 15.25 21.04
CA SER A 439 -6.42 14.97 20.17
C SER A 439 -7.43 13.97 20.79
N VAL A 440 -7.11 13.39 21.96
CA VAL A 440 -7.98 12.57 22.82
C VAL A 440 -8.69 13.42 23.89
N HIS A 441 -8.12 14.57 24.28
CA HIS A 441 -8.64 15.40 25.38
C HIS A 441 -9.52 16.57 24.91
N ALA A 442 -9.35 17.05 23.68
CA ALA A 442 -10.13 18.17 23.13
C ALA A 442 -11.62 17.87 22.91
N GLU A 443 -12.04 16.59 22.93
CA GLU A 443 -13.43 16.18 22.66
C GLU A 443 -14.15 15.52 23.85
N ARG A 444 -13.53 15.42 25.03
CA ARG A 444 -14.28 15.05 26.24
C ARG A 444 -15.13 16.25 26.66
N PRO A 445 -16.47 16.18 26.64
CA PRO A 445 -17.27 17.23 27.26
C PRO A 445 -16.88 17.31 28.73
N ALA A 446 -16.55 18.52 29.19
CA ALA A 446 -16.32 18.78 30.60
C ALA A 446 -17.54 18.29 31.37
N SER A 447 -17.33 17.31 32.25
CA SER A 447 -18.32 16.74 33.15
C SER A 447 -18.91 17.78 34.10
#